data_AF-A0AAW5I5V4-F1
#
_entry.id   AF-A0AAW5I5V4-F1
#
_cell.length_a   1.000
_cell.length_b   1.000
_cell.length_c   1.000
_cell.angle_alpha   90.00
_cell.angle_beta   90.00
_cell.angle_gamma   90.00
#
_symmetry.space_group_name_H-M   'P 1'
#
loop_
_entity.id
_entity.type
_entity.pdbx_description
1 polymer ?
#
loop_
_entity_poly.entity_id
_entity_poly.type
_entity_poly.pdbx_seq_one_letter_code
_entity_poly.pdbx_strand_id
1 'polypeptide(L)'
;MRRLLLFMTMSLCCCVASSAQQADSKRKSMEDAFIAQMKVAAKMDVLSRITNDSTVMSRVEGENFYVHPGETYIVDGISTATYYECKDKCFVPLCDAKYPKETIANRLLLPNRELPDGNIKLKFQKYRYQSDSVKIQFKQLMTFCRNKGYEMFVGIEGMGKKEMKVDLFLFNNENKWLHVLNLSWPIKKVADKGLVVEGVAWLFIPTSNVRQLMGKELPKDFMDKLKKKIKK
;
A
#
# COMPACT_ATOMS: atom_id res chain seq x y z
N MET A 1 26.44 26.11 -65.00
CA MET A 1 25.87 26.84 -63.84
C MET A 1 24.60 26.15 -63.38
N ARG A 2 24.61 25.43 -62.25
CA ARG A 2 23.54 25.40 -61.23
C ARG A 2 23.95 24.46 -60.09
N ARG A 3 24.15 25.06 -58.92
CA ARG A 3 24.43 24.45 -57.61
C ARG A 3 23.10 24.10 -56.91
N LEU A 4 23.24 23.22 -55.92
CA LEU A 4 22.46 23.14 -54.66
C LEU A 4 21.06 22.52 -54.73
N LEU A 5 20.89 21.34 -54.12
CA LEU A 5 20.12 21.09 -52.89
C LEU A 5 19.97 19.57 -52.69
N LEU A 6 20.49 19.02 -51.59
CA LEU A 6 19.81 18.04 -50.71
C LEU A 6 20.75 17.65 -49.56
N PHE A 7 20.67 18.36 -48.45
CA PHE A 7 21.08 17.87 -47.15
C PHE A 7 20.04 18.33 -46.13
N MET A 8 19.81 17.49 -45.13
CA MET A 8 18.87 17.62 -44.01
C MET A 8 17.43 17.18 -44.25
N THR A 9 17.20 15.87 -44.09
CA THR A 9 16.06 15.38 -43.29
C THR A 9 16.43 14.02 -42.67
N MET A 10 17.28 14.01 -41.64
CA MET A 10 17.45 12.82 -40.79
C MET A 10 17.92 13.21 -39.40
N SER A 11 17.08 13.90 -38.61
CA SER A 11 17.40 14.12 -37.19
C SER A 11 16.19 14.45 -36.31
N LEU A 12 15.10 13.68 -36.39
CA LEU A 12 14.02 13.78 -35.39
C LEU A 12 13.49 12.45 -34.83
N CYS A 13 13.91 11.29 -35.33
CA CYS A 13 13.43 9.99 -34.80
C CYS A 13 14.36 9.31 -33.77
N CYS A 14 15.63 9.70 -33.63
CA CYS A 14 16.55 9.03 -32.70
C CYS A 14 16.46 9.51 -31.24
N CYS A 15 16.02 10.74 -30.98
CA CYS A 15 16.00 11.30 -29.63
C CYS A 15 14.89 10.71 -28.76
N VAL A 16 13.72 10.42 -29.34
CA VAL A 16 12.54 9.92 -28.59
C VAL A 16 12.71 8.45 -28.19
N ALA A 17 13.32 7.64 -29.05
CA ALA A 17 13.64 6.25 -28.74
C ALA A 17 14.66 6.14 -27.60
N SER A 18 15.67 7.02 -27.58
CA SER A 18 16.69 7.07 -26.52
C SER A 18 16.10 7.45 -25.15
N SER A 19 15.22 8.46 -25.09
CA SER A 19 14.61 8.89 -23.83
C SER A 19 13.63 7.86 -23.25
N ALA A 20 12.82 7.21 -24.09
CA ALA A 20 11.88 6.18 -23.64
C ALA A 20 12.63 4.94 -23.14
N GLN A 21 13.67 4.51 -23.85
CA GLN A 21 14.50 3.38 -23.44
C GLN A 21 15.28 3.66 -22.14
N GLN A 22 15.71 4.90 -21.93
CA GLN A 22 16.35 5.32 -20.68
C GLN A 22 15.35 5.36 -19.51
N ALA A 23 14.13 5.86 -19.73
CA ALA A 23 13.06 5.86 -18.73
C ALA A 23 12.66 4.42 -18.33
N ASP A 24 12.54 3.52 -19.30
CA ASP A 24 12.24 2.11 -19.07
C ASP A 24 13.33 1.41 -18.25
N SER A 25 14.61 1.65 -18.58
CA SER A 25 15.75 1.11 -17.84
C SER A 25 15.77 1.61 -16.39
N LYS A 26 15.51 2.91 -16.18
CA LYS A 26 15.44 3.51 -14.85
C LYS A 26 14.31 2.91 -14.02
N ARG A 27 13.10 2.78 -14.59
CA ARG A 27 11.95 2.17 -13.90
C ARG A 27 12.24 0.73 -13.49
N LYS A 28 12.78 -0.07 -14.41
CA LYS A 28 13.15 -1.46 -14.13
C LYS A 28 14.14 -1.56 -12.96
N SER A 29 15.19 -0.73 -12.98
CA SER A 29 16.20 -0.70 -11.92
C SER A 29 15.60 -0.34 -10.55
N MET A 30 14.68 0.62 -10.51
CA MET A 30 13.97 0.99 -9.28
C MET A 30 13.08 -0.15 -8.75
N GLU A 31 12.34 -0.84 -9.63
CA GLU A 31 11.52 -2.02 -9.29
C GLU A 31 12.40 -3.14 -8.74
N ASP A 32 13.51 -3.47 -9.40
CA ASP A 32 14.45 -4.50 -8.96
C ASP A 32 15.08 -4.16 -7.60
N ALA A 33 15.50 -2.91 -7.42
CA ALA A 33 16.06 -2.46 -6.14
C ALA A 33 15.04 -2.52 -5.01
N PHE A 34 13.78 -2.16 -5.24
CA PHE A 34 12.71 -2.25 -4.24
C PHE A 34 12.47 -3.71 -3.84
N ILE A 35 12.33 -4.61 -4.82
CA ILE A 35 12.08 -6.04 -4.58
C ILE A 35 13.26 -6.68 -3.84
N ALA A 36 14.51 -6.36 -4.21
CA ALA A 36 15.70 -6.84 -3.53
C ALA A 36 15.72 -6.41 -2.05
N GLN A 37 15.39 -5.15 -1.75
CA GLN A 37 15.32 -4.66 -0.38
C GLN A 37 14.21 -5.35 0.42
N MET A 38 13.05 -5.62 -0.20
CA MET A 38 11.98 -6.38 0.45
C MET A 38 12.38 -7.84 0.70
N LYS A 39 13.17 -8.46 -0.18
CA LYS A 39 13.75 -9.82 0.02
C LYS A 39 14.73 -9.85 1.20
N VAL A 40 15.52 -8.80 1.39
CA VAL A 40 16.38 -8.65 2.58
C VAL A 40 15.51 -8.49 3.83
N ALA A 41 14.49 -7.65 3.76
CA ALA A 41 13.55 -7.42 4.86
C ALA A 41 12.81 -8.68 5.32
N ALA A 42 12.45 -9.56 4.38
CA ALA A 42 11.82 -10.85 4.68
C ALA A 42 12.71 -11.82 5.51
N LYS A 43 13.98 -11.48 5.72
CA LYS A 43 14.92 -12.24 6.55
C LYS A 43 15.26 -11.56 7.87
N MET A 44 14.70 -10.38 8.15
CA MET A 44 15.03 -9.63 9.35
C MET A 44 14.30 -10.19 10.58
N ASP A 45 14.93 -10.06 11.75
CA ASP A 45 14.28 -10.21 13.05
C ASP A 45 13.65 -8.87 13.48
N VAL A 46 12.35 -8.90 13.80
CA VAL A 46 11.52 -7.72 14.08
C VAL A 46 11.00 -7.64 15.51
N LEU A 47 11.17 -8.68 16.33
CA LEU A 47 10.50 -8.77 17.64
C LEU A 47 10.94 -7.70 18.64
N SER A 48 12.18 -7.21 18.51
CA SER A 48 12.77 -6.17 19.38
C SER A 48 12.26 -4.76 19.10
N ARG A 49 11.57 -4.52 17.98
CA ARG A 49 11.18 -3.18 17.51
C ARG A 49 9.70 -2.86 17.71
N ILE A 50 8.98 -3.74 18.40
CA ILE A 50 7.55 -3.64 18.63
C ILE A 50 7.29 -2.84 19.90
N THR A 51 6.52 -1.76 19.77
CA THR A 51 6.05 -0.94 20.89
C THR A 51 4.53 -1.06 21.02
N ASN A 52 4.03 -0.89 22.24
CA ASN A 52 2.60 -0.75 22.47
C ASN A 52 2.18 0.69 22.17
N ASP A 53 1.04 0.83 21.50
CA ASP A 53 0.46 2.14 21.21
C ASP A 53 -0.34 2.62 22.43
N SER A 54 -0.25 3.91 22.74
CA SER A 54 -0.86 4.53 23.95
C SER A 54 -1.79 5.67 23.57
N THR A 55 -2.52 5.48 22.48
CA THR A 55 -3.34 6.51 21.87
C THR A 55 -4.78 6.55 22.40
N VAL A 56 -5.44 7.69 22.19
CA VAL A 56 -6.81 7.96 22.64
C VAL A 56 -7.81 7.16 21.80
N MET A 57 -8.65 6.35 22.46
CA MET A 57 -9.59 5.46 21.79
C MET A 57 -11.04 5.84 22.12
N SER A 58 -11.93 5.71 21.14
CA SER A 58 -13.37 5.90 21.31
C SER A 58 -14.11 4.58 21.14
N ARG A 59 -15.14 4.33 21.94
CA ARG A 59 -15.96 3.13 21.79
C ARG A 59 -16.79 3.22 20.50
N VAL A 60 -16.88 2.13 19.75
CA VAL A 60 -17.76 2.05 18.58
C VAL A 60 -19.19 1.73 19.02
N GLU A 61 -20.16 2.51 18.56
CA GLU A 61 -21.57 2.34 18.91
C GLU A 61 -22.10 0.97 18.46
N GLY A 62 -22.83 0.28 19.35
CA GLY A 62 -23.36 -1.06 19.10
C GLY A 62 -22.33 -2.18 19.17
N GLU A 63 -21.05 -1.87 19.39
CA GLU A 63 -19.96 -2.83 19.35
C GLU A 63 -19.21 -2.95 20.69
N ASN A 64 -18.46 -4.05 20.81
CA ASN A 64 -17.65 -4.36 21.99
C ASN A 64 -16.17 -4.01 21.83
N PHE A 65 -15.84 -3.18 20.83
CA PHE A 65 -14.48 -2.72 20.57
C PHE A 65 -14.40 -1.19 20.48
N TYR A 66 -13.18 -0.71 20.46
CA TYR A 66 -12.78 0.69 20.42
C TYR A 66 -12.00 0.96 19.14
N VAL A 67 -12.04 2.21 18.69
CA VAL A 67 -11.31 2.68 17.52
C VAL A 67 -10.36 3.79 17.93
N HIS A 68 -9.12 3.69 17.46
CA HIS A 68 -8.23 4.83 17.31
C HIS A 68 -8.46 5.43 15.92
N PRO A 69 -9.13 6.59 15.81
CA PRO A 69 -9.43 7.18 14.51
C PRO A 69 -8.11 7.58 13.84
N GLY A 70 -7.76 6.87 12.77
CA GLY A 70 -6.61 7.20 11.95
C GLY A 70 -6.91 8.32 10.97
N GLU A 71 -5.87 8.76 10.26
CA GLU A 71 -5.99 9.63 9.10
C GLU A 71 -6.63 8.88 7.91
N THR A 72 -7.42 9.60 7.12
CA THR A 72 -7.93 9.14 5.83
C THR A 72 -7.00 9.64 4.71
N TYR A 73 -6.87 8.85 3.65
CA TYR A 73 -6.05 9.24 2.51
C TYR A 73 -6.85 10.10 1.51
N ILE A 74 -7.34 9.50 0.41
CA ILE A 74 -8.06 10.21 -0.66
C ILE A 74 -9.59 10.05 -0.51
N VAL A 75 -10.04 8.94 0.08
CA VAL A 75 -11.45 8.65 0.35
C VAL A 75 -11.58 8.10 1.77
N ASP A 76 -12.74 8.33 2.39
CA ASP A 76 -12.98 7.97 3.80
C ASP A 76 -12.85 6.46 4.07
N GLY A 77 -12.98 5.62 3.04
CA GLY A 77 -12.78 4.17 3.12
C GLY A 77 -11.33 3.69 3.11
N ILE A 78 -10.34 4.58 2.95
CA ILE A 78 -8.91 4.28 3.00
C ILE A 78 -8.30 5.02 4.18
N SER A 79 -7.89 4.29 5.22
CA SER A 79 -7.46 4.92 6.48
C SER A 79 -6.31 4.20 7.17
N THR A 80 -5.75 4.88 8.17
CA THR A 80 -4.81 4.33 9.16
C THR A 80 -5.53 3.90 10.46
N ALA A 81 -6.86 3.77 10.45
CA ALA A 81 -7.63 3.45 11.64
C ALA A 81 -7.24 2.07 12.20
N THR A 82 -7.14 1.99 13.53
CA THR A 82 -6.82 0.76 14.25
C THR A 82 -7.83 0.51 15.36
N TYR A 83 -7.97 -0.75 15.75
CA TYR A 83 -9.10 -1.21 16.56
C TYR A 83 -8.62 -2.01 17.77
N TYR A 84 -9.29 -1.86 18.90
CA TYR A 84 -8.84 -2.42 20.16
C TYR A 84 -10.00 -2.99 20.95
N GLU A 85 -9.76 -4.04 21.72
CA GLU A 85 -10.68 -4.53 22.74
C GLU A 85 -10.11 -4.23 24.13
N CYS A 86 -10.97 -4.05 25.13
CA CYS A 86 -10.55 -3.87 26.51
C CYS A 86 -10.60 -5.23 27.22
N LYS A 87 -9.43 -5.76 27.58
CA LYS A 87 -9.25 -6.99 28.35
C LYS A 87 -8.53 -6.66 29.65
N ASP A 88 -9.12 -7.02 30.78
CA ASP A 88 -8.55 -6.79 32.12
C ASP A 88 -8.07 -5.35 32.36
N LYS A 89 -8.85 -4.38 31.87
CA LYS A 89 -8.57 -2.92 31.92
C LYS A 89 -7.40 -2.44 31.03
N CYS A 90 -6.87 -3.32 30.19
CA CYS A 90 -5.85 -3.01 29.19
C CYS A 90 -6.46 -3.03 27.78
N PHE A 91 -6.06 -2.10 26.93
CA PHE A 91 -6.41 -2.13 25.52
C PHE A 91 -5.42 -3.00 24.76
N VAL A 92 -5.94 -4.01 24.06
CA VAL A 92 -5.17 -4.91 23.20
C VAL A 92 -5.71 -4.82 21.77
N PRO A 93 -4.87 -4.95 20.72
CA PRO A 93 -5.35 -4.90 19.35
C PRO A 93 -6.43 -5.95 19.09
N LEU A 94 -7.55 -5.51 18.51
CA LEU A 94 -8.64 -6.41 18.12
C LEU A 94 -8.14 -7.41 17.07
N CYS A 95 -8.35 -8.70 17.34
CA CYS A 95 -8.00 -9.79 16.43
C CYS A 95 -9.02 -10.91 16.55
N ASP A 96 -10.15 -10.75 15.85
CA ASP A 96 -11.31 -11.65 15.91
C ASP A 96 -11.94 -11.81 14.51
N ALA A 97 -12.21 -13.06 14.12
CA ALA A 97 -12.87 -13.37 12.86
C ALA A 97 -14.32 -12.85 12.76
N LYS A 98 -14.96 -12.51 13.88
CA LYS A 98 -16.24 -11.80 13.92
C LYS A 98 -16.13 -10.37 13.35
N TYR A 99 -14.95 -9.76 13.46
CA TYR A 99 -14.63 -8.40 13.03
C TYR A 99 -13.52 -8.42 11.98
N PRO A 100 -13.79 -8.95 10.77
CA PRO A 100 -12.73 -9.26 9.82
C PRO A 100 -12.07 -8.01 9.23
N LYS A 101 -12.82 -6.93 8.99
CA LYS A 101 -12.25 -5.69 8.41
C LYS A 101 -11.25 -5.07 9.38
N GLU A 102 -11.65 -4.96 10.63
CA GLU A 102 -10.92 -4.37 11.73
C GLU A 102 -9.68 -5.21 12.06
N THR A 103 -9.83 -6.54 12.10
CA THR A 103 -8.71 -7.47 12.28
C THR A 103 -7.70 -7.36 11.16
N ILE A 104 -8.14 -7.28 9.91
CA ILE A 104 -7.23 -7.12 8.76
C ILE A 104 -6.47 -5.78 8.85
N ALA A 105 -7.16 -4.69 9.17
CA ALA A 105 -6.54 -3.38 9.33
C ALA A 105 -5.43 -3.42 10.40
N ASN A 106 -5.72 -3.98 11.57
CA ASN A 106 -4.73 -4.13 12.63
C ASN A 106 -3.53 -4.97 12.20
N ARG A 107 -3.73 -6.12 11.53
CA ARG A 107 -2.62 -6.97 11.07
C ARG A 107 -1.74 -6.30 10.02
N LEU A 108 -2.25 -5.30 9.31
CA LEU A 108 -1.52 -4.56 8.26
C LEU A 108 -0.92 -3.22 8.75
N LEU A 109 -1.39 -2.68 9.87
CA LEU A 109 -0.97 -1.35 10.37
C LEU A 109 -0.19 -1.40 11.69
N LEU A 110 -0.42 -2.42 12.53
CA LEU A 110 0.19 -2.56 13.85
C LEU A 110 1.24 -3.68 13.90
N PRO A 111 2.54 -3.36 14.01
CA PRO A 111 3.56 -4.33 14.38
C PRO A 111 3.50 -4.53 15.89
N ASN A 112 2.43 -5.15 16.39
CA ASN A 112 2.19 -5.43 17.81
C ASN A 112 2.54 -6.89 18.15
N ARG A 113 2.98 -7.16 19.40
CA ARG A 113 3.38 -8.50 19.86
C ARG A 113 2.17 -9.43 20.03
N GLU A 114 1.06 -8.89 20.50
CA GLU A 114 -0.18 -9.62 20.79
C GLU A 114 -0.90 -10.08 19.53
N LEU A 115 -0.70 -9.37 18.41
CA LEU A 115 -1.21 -9.81 17.11
C LEU A 115 -0.44 -11.05 16.62
N PRO A 116 -1.15 -12.11 16.21
CA PRO A 116 -0.52 -13.27 15.60
C PRO A 116 0.18 -12.85 14.31
N ASP A 117 1.35 -13.40 14.04
CA ASP A 117 2.00 -13.22 12.75
C ASP A 117 1.47 -14.21 11.71
N GLY A 118 1.74 -13.91 10.45
CA GLY A 118 1.36 -14.65 9.27
C GLY A 118 2.24 -14.25 8.11
N ASN A 119 2.00 -14.82 6.93
CA ASN A 119 2.81 -14.58 5.75
C ASN A 119 1.96 -13.99 4.62
N ILE A 120 2.58 -13.11 3.85
CA ILE A 120 2.09 -12.65 2.56
C ILE A 120 2.96 -13.29 1.49
N LYS A 121 2.34 -14.00 0.53
CA LYS A 121 2.95 -14.35 -0.74
C LYS A 121 2.62 -13.24 -1.74
N LEU A 122 3.60 -12.40 -2.03
CA LEU A 122 3.42 -11.21 -2.86
C LEU A 122 4.07 -11.43 -4.23
N LYS A 123 3.27 -11.29 -5.30
CA LYS A 123 3.77 -11.25 -6.68
C LYS A 123 3.88 -9.80 -7.15
N PHE A 124 5.02 -9.41 -7.68
CA PHE A 124 5.21 -8.07 -8.23
C PHE A 124 4.84 -8.06 -9.71
N GLN A 125 3.94 -7.17 -10.09
CA GLN A 125 3.65 -6.91 -11.49
C GLN A 125 4.61 -5.81 -11.98
N LYS A 126 5.70 -6.23 -12.62
CA LYS A 126 6.71 -5.30 -13.14
C LYS A 126 6.35 -4.79 -14.52
N TYR A 127 7.03 -3.72 -14.93
CA TYR A 127 6.94 -3.21 -16.29
C TYR A 127 7.30 -4.31 -17.34
N ARG A 128 6.60 -4.32 -18.48
CA ARG A 128 6.70 -5.33 -19.56
C ARG A 128 6.43 -6.79 -19.12
N TYR A 129 5.47 -6.99 -18.23
CA TYR A 129 4.95 -8.31 -17.84
C TYR A 129 5.98 -9.25 -17.18
N GLN A 130 7.10 -8.72 -16.71
CA GLN A 130 7.98 -9.49 -15.83
C GLN A 130 7.32 -9.64 -14.45
N SER A 131 7.58 -10.76 -13.78
CA SER A 131 7.13 -10.94 -12.41
C SER A 131 8.23 -11.48 -11.53
N ASP A 132 8.29 -10.98 -10.31
CA ASP A 132 9.08 -11.54 -9.22
C ASP A 132 8.14 -11.82 -8.04
N SER A 133 8.60 -12.52 -7.02
CA SER A 133 7.81 -12.81 -5.84
C SER A 133 8.63 -12.77 -4.56
N VAL A 134 7.94 -12.47 -3.46
CA VAL A 134 8.48 -12.48 -2.11
C VAL A 134 7.46 -13.12 -1.19
N LYS A 135 7.94 -13.96 -0.27
CA LYS A 135 7.19 -14.36 0.91
C LYS A 135 7.71 -13.56 2.10
N ILE A 136 6.86 -12.78 2.75
CA ILE A 136 7.23 -11.88 3.85
C ILE A 136 6.21 -11.98 4.98
N GLN A 137 6.65 -11.84 6.23
CA GLN A 137 5.72 -11.80 7.36
C GLN A 137 5.06 -10.41 7.48
N PHE A 138 3.87 -10.34 8.09
CA PHE A 138 3.18 -9.05 8.28
C PHE A 138 4.06 -8.07 9.06
N LYS A 139 4.67 -8.53 10.16
CA LYS A 139 5.54 -7.69 11.00
C LYS A 139 6.80 -7.24 10.29
N GLN A 140 7.37 -8.08 9.42
CA GLN A 140 8.51 -7.73 8.57
C GLN A 140 8.14 -6.66 7.53
N LEU A 141 6.98 -6.79 6.89
CA LEU A 141 6.50 -5.79 5.92
C LEU A 141 6.27 -4.44 6.60
N MET A 142 5.55 -4.40 7.72
CA MET A 142 5.30 -3.16 8.46
C MET A 142 6.61 -2.50 8.92
N THR A 143 7.56 -3.28 9.41
CA THR A 143 8.88 -2.78 9.81
C THR A 143 9.67 -2.23 8.63
N PHE A 144 9.67 -2.94 7.49
CA PHE A 144 10.25 -2.45 6.25
C PHE A 144 9.65 -1.10 5.84
N CYS A 145 8.31 -1.00 5.85
CA CYS A 145 7.62 0.22 5.45
C CYS A 145 7.96 1.41 6.35
N ARG A 146 7.93 1.21 7.67
CA ARG A 146 8.29 2.24 8.65
C ARG A 146 9.75 2.70 8.49
N ASN A 147 10.69 1.77 8.33
CA ASN A 147 12.11 2.10 8.13
C ASN A 147 12.36 2.88 6.82
N LYS A 148 11.48 2.72 5.83
CA LYS A 148 11.52 3.45 4.55
C LYS A 148 10.72 4.75 4.56
N GLY A 149 10.08 5.09 5.67
CA GLY A 149 9.23 6.28 5.79
C GLY A 149 7.98 6.21 4.92
N TYR A 150 7.46 5.00 4.66
CA TYR A 150 6.16 4.87 3.98
C TYR A 150 5.02 5.03 4.98
N GLU A 151 4.07 5.88 4.63
CA GLU A 151 2.77 5.92 5.29
C GLU A 151 1.90 4.79 4.73
N MET A 152 1.25 4.06 5.62
CA MET A 152 0.49 2.87 5.28
C MET A 152 -0.99 3.14 5.48
N PHE A 153 -1.82 2.91 4.46
CA PHE A 153 -3.27 3.01 4.56
C PHE A 153 -3.92 1.72 4.09
N VAL A 154 -5.00 1.32 4.72
CA VAL A 154 -5.78 0.13 4.36
C VAL A 154 -7.11 0.56 3.76
N GLY A 155 -7.44 0.02 2.59
CA GLY A 155 -8.74 0.14 1.95
C GLY A 155 -9.39 -1.24 1.77
N ILE A 156 -10.70 -1.34 2.02
CA ILE A 156 -11.46 -2.56 1.75
C ILE A 156 -12.17 -2.39 0.40
N GLU A 157 -11.68 -3.08 -0.63
CA GLU A 157 -12.23 -3.02 -2.00
C GLU A 157 -13.56 -3.76 -2.08
N GLY A 158 -13.67 -4.92 -1.42
CA GLY A 158 -14.88 -5.73 -1.45
C GLY A 158 -14.87 -6.89 -0.47
N MET A 159 -16.07 -7.28 -0.02
CA MET A 159 -16.27 -8.39 0.91
C MET A 159 -17.19 -9.43 0.28
N GLY A 160 -16.63 -10.60 -0.04
CA GLY A 160 -17.40 -11.77 -0.45
C GLY A 160 -17.80 -12.65 0.73
N LYS A 161 -18.33 -13.85 0.44
CA LYS A 161 -18.71 -14.83 1.48
C LYS A 161 -17.51 -15.54 2.12
N LYS A 162 -16.42 -15.72 1.38
CA LYS A 162 -15.23 -16.49 1.79
C LYS A 162 -13.98 -15.64 1.91
N GLU A 163 -13.86 -14.63 1.06
CA GLU A 163 -12.67 -13.80 0.92
C GLU A 163 -13.02 -12.32 0.94
N MET A 164 -12.08 -11.53 1.43
CA MET A 164 -12.10 -10.07 1.39
C MET A 164 -10.95 -9.57 0.52
N LYS A 165 -11.23 -8.62 -0.37
CA LYS A 165 -10.23 -7.93 -1.18
C LYS A 165 -9.83 -6.65 -0.46
N VAL A 166 -8.55 -6.51 -0.20
CA VAL A 166 -7.98 -5.44 0.63
C VAL A 166 -6.78 -4.84 -0.07
N ASP A 167 -6.74 -3.52 -0.10
CA ASP A 167 -5.62 -2.77 -0.63
C ASP A 167 -4.79 -2.19 0.52
N LEU A 168 -3.50 -2.49 0.51
CA LEU A 168 -2.52 -1.80 1.33
C LEU A 168 -1.78 -0.78 0.47
N PHE A 169 -2.00 0.48 0.78
CA PHE A 169 -1.39 1.63 0.15
C PHE A 169 -0.11 2.00 0.91
N LEU A 170 1.03 2.04 0.21
CA LEU A 170 2.31 2.49 0.76
C LEU A 170 2.69 3.80 0.08
N PHE A 171 2.49 4.91 0.78
CA PHE A 171 2.72 6.23 0.24
C PHE A 171 4.10 6.76 0.61
N ASN A 172 4.86 7.17 -0.39
CA ASN A 172 6.14 7.83 -0.20
C ASN A 172 5.97 9.34 -0.34
N ASN A 173 6.03 10.05 0.79
CA ASN A 173 5.82 11.50 0.81
C ASN A 173 6.91 12.29 0.10
N GLU A 174 8.16 11.80 0.12
CA GLU A 174 9.31 12.47 -0.48
C GLU A 174 9.23 12.49 -2.02
N ASN A 175 8.97 11.34 -2.63
CA ASN A 175 9.01 11.16 -4.08
C ASN A 175 7.63 11.23 -4.74
N LYS A 176 6.56 11.38 -3.96
CA LYS A 176 5.16 11.49 -4.43
C LYS A 176 4.72 10.31 -5.31
N TRP A 177 5.14 9.11 -4.92
CA TRP A 177 4.69 7.85 -5.54
C TRP A 177 3.99 6.96 -4.53
N LEU A 178 3.15 6.09 -5.07
CA LEU A 178 2.34 5.13 -4.34
C LEU A 178 2.74 3.72 -4.77
N HIS A 179 2.82 2.81 -3.80
CA HIS A 179 2.75 1.38 -4.06
C HIS A 179 1.40 0.87 -3.56
N VAL A 180 0.80 -0.06 -4.29
CA VAL A 180 -0.47 -0.69 -3.89
C VAL A 180 -0.28 -2.20 -3.88
N LEU A 181 -0.61 -2.82 -2.77
CA LEU A 181 -0.61 -4.26 -2.59
C LEU A 181 -2.07 -4.71 -2.50
N ASN A 182 -2.57 -5.37 -3.54
CA ASN A 182 -3.91 -5.96 -3.54
C ASN A 182 -3.82 -7.36 -2.92
N LEU A 183 -4.52 -7.57 -1.80
CA LEU A 183 -4.43 -8.76 -0.97
C LEU A 183 -5.77 -9.48 -0.90
N SER A 184 -5.74 -10.81 -0.94
CA SER A 184 -6.92 -11.67 -0.78
C SER A 184 -6.91 -12.35 0.59
N TRP A 185 -7.86 -11.99 1.45
CA TRP A 185 -7.92 -12.44 2.83
C TRP A 185 -9.04 -13.47 3.06
N PRO A 186 -8.74 -14.67 3.58
CA PRO A 186 -9.77 -15.64 3.95
C PRO A 186 -10.49 -15.18 5.23
N ILE A 187 -11.76 -14.76 5.10
CA ILE A 187 -12.53 -14.09 6.18
C ILE A 187 -12.55 -14.93 7.47
N LYS A 188 -12.75 -16.24 7.37
CA LYS A 188 -12.84 -17.12 8.55
C LYS A 188 -11.51 -17.35 9.28
N LYS A 189 -10.39 -16.99 8.67
CA LYS A 189 -9.03 -17.27 9.18
C LYS A 189 -8.22 -15.99 9.45
N VAL A 190 -8.86 -14.82 9.38
CA VAL A 190 -8.19 -13.51 9.54
C VAL A 190 -7.46 -13.38 10.89
N ALA A 191 -7.94 -14.05 11.93
CA ALA A 191 -7.34 -14.07 13.27
C ALA A 191 -6.34 -15.23 13.49
N ASP A 192 -6.20 -16.15 12.53
CA ASP A 192 -5.40 -17.36 12.73
C ASP A 192 -3.90 -17.04 12.82
N LYS A 193 -3.21 -17.77 13.70
CA LYS A 193 -1.75 -17.85 13.72
C LYS A 193 -1.26 -18.61 12.48
N GLY A 194 -0.24 -18.09 11.82
CA GLY A 194 0.31 -18.72 10.62
C GLY A 194 -0.54 -18.56 9.36
N LEU A 195 -1.53 -17.66 9.39
CA LEU A 195 -2.29 -17.23 8.22
C LEU A 195 -1.36 -16.96 7.03
N VAL A 196 -1.76 -17.40 5.85
CA VAL A 196 -1.10 -17.07 4.58
C VAL A 196 -2.07 -16.32 3.69
N VAL A 197 -1.68 -15.12 3.29
CA VAL A 197 -2.40 -14.25 2.37
C VAL A 197 -1.64 -14.20 1.04
N GLU A 198 -2.37 -14.13 -0.06
CA GLU A 198 -1.79 -13.97 -1.39
C GLU A 198 -2.14 -12.60 -1.95
N GLY A 199 -1.23 -12.02 -2.73
CA GLY A 199 -1.46 -10.70 -3.29
C GLY A 199 -0.57 -10.33 -4.46
N VAL A 200 -0.94 -9.23 -5.10
CA VAL A 200 -0.23 -8.62 -6.21
C VAL A 200 0.20 -7.21 -5.80
N ALA A 201 1.46 -6.87 -6.07
CA ALA A 201 2.03 -5.56 -5.82
C ALA A 201 2.25 -4.78 -7.11
N TRP A 202 1.77 -3.54 -7.10
CA TRP A 202 1.99 -2.53 -8.12
C TRP A 202 2.88 -1.43 -7.56
N LEU A 203 4.01 -1.17 -8.22
CA LEU A 203 5.03 -0.27 -7.70
C LEU A 203 5.10 1.04 -8.50
N PHE A 204 5.51 2.11 -7.80
CA PHE A 204 5.82 3.42 -8.39
C PHE A 204 4.67 3.99 -9.22
N ILE A 205 3.45 3.86 -8.71
CA ILE A 205 2.28 4.50 -9.29
C ILE A 205 2.40 6.01 -9.02
N PRO A 206 2.44 6.86 -10.05
CA PRO A 206 2.40 8.30 -9.86
C PRO A 206 1.10 8.72 -9.17
N THR A 207 1.18 9.56 -8.14
CA THR A 207 -0.02 10.00 -7.40
C THR A 207 -1.03 10.77 -8.27
N SER A 208 -0.55 11.42 -9.34
CA SER A 208 -1.40 12.02 -10.39
C SER A 208 -2.36 11.01 -11.04
N ASN A 209 -2.00 9.73 -11.06
CA ASN A 209 -2.75 8.67 -11.73
C ASN A 209 -3.68 7.92 -10.78
N VAL A 210 -3.64 8.23 -9.48
CA VAL A 210 -4.45 7.52 -8.47
C VAL A 210 -5.94 7.71 -8.75
N ARG A 211 -6.36 8.85 -9.33
CA ARG A 211 -7.76 9.06 -9.79
C ARG A 211 -8.24 8.02 -10.81
N GLN A 212 -7.34 7.46 -11.62
CA GLN A 212 -7.70 6.45 -12.64
C GLN A 212 -7.78 5.03 -12.05
N LEU A 213 -7.09 4.76 -10.94
CA LEU A 213 -7.12 3.46 -10.27
C LEU A 213 -8.39 3.23 -9.43
N MET A 214 -9.09 4.30 -9.04
CA MET A 214 -10.19 4.23 -8.06
C MET A 214 -11.59 4.01 -8.66
N GLY A 215 -11.75 3.91 -9.99
CA GLY A 215 -13.06 3.76 -10.64
C GLY A 215 -13.97 5.00 -10.53
N LYS A 216 -14.89 5.18 -11.50
CA LYS A 216 -15.82 6.34 -11.66
C LYS A 216 -16.65 6.64 -10.38
N GLU A 217 -16.99 7.87 -9.96
CA GLU A 217 -16.84 9.27 -10.43
C GLU A 217 -16.46 10.17 -9.24
N LEU A 218 -15.65 11.22 -9.47
CA LEU A 218 -15.36 12.25 -8.47
C LEU A 218 -16.53 13.24 -8.33
N PRO A 219 -16.84 13.76 -7.13
CA PRO A 219 -17.87 14.77 -6.92
C PRO A 219 -17.66 16.00 -7.81
N LYS A 220 -18.76 16.56 -8.35
CA LYS A 220 -18.71 17.68 -9.31
C LYS A 220 -17.99 18.93 -8.79
N ASP A 221 -17.91 19.12 -7.48
CA ASP A 221 -17.28 20.27 -6.81
C ASP A 221 -15.79 20.04 -6.45
N PHE A 222 -15.24 18.87 -6.76
CA PHE A 222 -13.87 18.50 -6.39
C PHE A 222 -12.81 19.40 -7.03
N MET A 223 -13.04 19.83 -8.28
CA MET A 223 -12.11 20.73 -8.99
C MET A 223 -12.15 22.17 -8.45
N ASP A 224 -13.27 22.58 -7.85
CA ASP A 224 -13.42 23.92 -7.28
C ASP A 224 -12.73 24.05 -5.92
N LYS A 225 -12.78 22.99 -5.10
CA LYS A 225 -12.03 22.92 -3.84
C LYS A 225 -10.52 22.84 -4.06
N LEU A 226 -10.07 22.17 -5.14
CA LEU A 226 -8.64 22.08 -5.47
C LEU A 226 -8.07 23.44 -5.92
N LYS A 227 -8.82 24.21 -6.72
CA LYS A 227 -8.41 25.55 -7.18
C LYS A 227 -8.29 26.57 -6.04
N LYS A 228 -9.09 26.44 -4.97
CA LYS A 228 -8.99 27.30 -3.77
C LYS A 228 -7.73 27.02 -2.93
N LYS A 229 -7.17 25.81 -2.99
CA LYS A 229 -5.99 25.41 -2.20
C LYS A 229 -4.65 25.74 -2.86
N ILE A 230 -4.61 25.96 -4.18
CA ILE A 230 -3.37 26.21 -4.94
C ILE A 230 -3.07 27.71 -5.09
N LYS A 231 -4.01 28.59 -4.73
CA LYS A 231 -3.83 30.06 -4.73
C LYS A 231 -3.50 30.65 -3.35
N LYS A 232 -2.93 29.87 -2.42
CA LYS A 232 -2.30 30.38 -1.20
C LYS A 232 -0.87 29.90 -1.12
#